data_AF-A0A428UGJ2-F1
#
_entry.id   AF-A0A428UGJ2-F1
#
_cell.length_a   1.000
_cell.length_b   1.000
_cell.length_c   1.000
_cell.angle_alpha   90.00
_cell.angle_beta   90.00
_cell.angle_gamma   90.00
#
_symmetry.space_group_name_H-M   'P 1'
#
loop_
_entity.id
_entity.type
_entity.pdbx_description
1 polymer ?
#
loop_
_entity_poly.entity_id
_entity_poly.type
_entity_poly.pdbx_seq_one_letter_code
_entity_poly.pdbx_strand_id
1 'polypeptide(L)'
;MSISGLSTIITWGSICVCHIRFRRAWAARGRSVSELPFQSQVGVAGSYFGIILNVLVIIAQFWVGAFPIGWKEDTSAEIASNFFHKWVGAPCVLLFFIGHKIYYRTSFVTIQDMDVDTGRRDFNVPILVAQEREERASWPKWKKYYKFLC
;
A
#
# COMPACT_ATOMS: atom_id res chain seq x y z
N MET A 1 -11.99 -19.34 -0.55
CA MET A 1 -10.98 -18.56 0.19
C MET A 1 -9.96 -17.84 -0.71
N SER A 2 -10.11 -17.82 -2.05
CA SER A 2 -9.17 -17.16 -2.98
C SER A 2 -9.43 -15.67 -3.16
N ILE A 3 -10.70 -15.26 -3.14
CA ILE A 3 -11.13 -13.86 -3.40
C ILE A 3 -10.56 -12.90 -2.35
N SER A 4 -10.63 -13.26 -1.07
CA SER A 4 -10.14 -12.44 0.05
C SER A 4 -8.62 -12.25 0.03
N GLY A 5 -7.86 -13.25 -0.44
CA GLY A 5 -6.41 -13.16 -0.57
C GLY A 5 -6.00 -12.16 -1.64
N LEU A 6 -6.58 -12.28 -2.84
CA LEU A 6 -6.27 -11.38 -3.96
C LEU A 6 -6.71 -9.94 -3.70
N SER A 7 -7.88 -9.73 -3.07
CA SER A 7 -8.34 -8.39 -2.69
C SER A 7 -7.42 -7.72 -1.68
N THR A 8 -6.87 -8.49 -0.73
CA THR A 8 -5.94 -8.00 0.29
C THR A 8 -4.65 -7.52 -0.37
N ILE A 9 -4.06 -8.31 -1.25
CA ILE A 9 -2.82 -7.96 -1.98
C ILE A 9 -3.01 -6.67 -2.79
N ILE A 10 -4.14 -6.54 -3.51
CA ILE A 10 -4.43 -5.32 -4.26
C ILE A 10 -4.59 -4.11 -3.33
N THR A 11 -5.25 -4.30 -2.18
CA THR A 11 -5.44 -3.24 -1.18
C THR A 11 -4.09 -2.77 -0.64
N TRP A 12 -3.21 -3.67 -0.22
CA TRP A 12 -1.87 -3.33 0.27
C TRP A 12 -1.00 -2.68 -0.81
N GLY A 13 -1.05 -3.18 -2.05
CA GLY A 13 -0.38 -2.56 -3.19
C GLY A 13 -0.85 -1.12 -3.41
N SER A 14 -2.17 -0.88 -3.34
CA SER A 14 -2.75 0.45 -3.50
C SER A 14 -2.32 1.41 -2.39
N ILE A 15 -2.28 0.94 -1.13
CA ILE A 15 -1.80 1.72 0.03
C ILE A 15 -0.34 2.12 -0.17
N CYS A 16 0.52 1.20 -0.62
CA CYS A 16 1.93 1.49 -0.87
C CYS A 16 2.11 2.54 -1.96
N VAL A 17 1.35 2.45 -3.07
CA VAL A 17 1.37 3.44 -4.15
C VAL A 17 0.88 4.81 -3.64
N CYS A 18 -0.23 4.84 -2.91
CA CYS A 18 -0.77 6.07 -2.31
C CYS A 18 0.25 6.73 -1.37
N HIS A 19 0.94 5.95 -0.54
CA HIS A 19 1.97 6.48 0.36
C HIS A 19 3.15 7.09 -0.43
N ILE A 20 3.66 6.42 -1.47
CA ILE A 20 4.73 6.98 -2.31
C ILE A 20 4.29 8.30 -2.97
N ARG A 21 3.07 8.33 -3.52
CA ARG A 21 2.53 9.53 -4.17
C ARG A 21 2.33 10.68 -3.20
N PHE A 22 1.77 10.41 -2.02
CA PHE A 22 1.64 11.39 -0.94
C PHE A 22 2.99 12.00 -0.56
N ARG A 23 4.02 11.16 -0.40
CA ARG A 23 5.37 11.60 -0.04
C ARG A 23 6.01 12.47 -1.12
N ARG A 24 5.75 12.16 -2.40
CA ARG A 24 6.18 13.00 -3.54
C ARG A 24 5.43 14.33 -3.59
N ALA A 25 4.12 14.34 -3.34
CA ALA A 25 3.32 15.56 -3.28
C ALA A 25 3.76 16.47 -2.12
N TRP A 26 4.06 15.88 -0.96
CA TRP A 26 4.60 16.58 0.21
C TRP A 26 5.93 17.28 -0.09
N ALA A 27 6.87 16.56 -0.70
CA ALA A 27 8.16 17.11 -1.10
C ALA A 27 8.03 18.18 -2.20
N ALA A 28 7.09 18.01 -3.14
CA ALA A 28 6.85 18.99 -4.20
C ALA A 28 6.34 20.35 -3.68
N ARG A 29 5.69 20.37 -2.51
CA ARG A 29 5.30 21.62 -1.81
C ARG A 29 6.38 22.18 -0.88
N GLY A 30 7.63 21.73 -1.03
CA GLY A 30 8.77 22.24 -0.25
C GLY A 30 8.76 21.85 1.23
N ARG A 31 7.93 20.87 1.63
CA ARG A 31 7.77 20.49 3.03
C ARG A 31 8.74 19.42 3.48
N SER A 32 9.20 19.56 4.71
CA SER A 32 10.08 18.57 5.32
C SER A 32 9.28 17.38 5.85
N VAL A 33 9.89 16.20 5.84
CA VAL A 33 9.32 14.98 6.43
C VAL A 33 9.10 15.15 7.94
N SER A 34 9.92 15.99 8.58
CA SER A 34 9.88 16.31 10.00
C SER A 34 8.58 16.97 10.47
N GLU A 35 7.86 17.62 9.55
CA GLU A 35 6.59 18.28 9.83
C GLU A 35 5.41 17.30 9.94
N LEU A 36 5.60 16.04 9.53
CA LEU A 36 4.56 15.03 9.66
C LEU A 36 4.50 14.53 11.11
N PRO A 37 3.29 14.47 11.72
CA PRO A 37 3.10 13.95 13.07
C PRO A 37 3.56 12.50 13.20
N PHE A 38 3.32 11.71 12.15
CA PHE A 38 3.69 10.30 12.09
C PHE A 38 4.65 10.07 10.92
N GLN A 39 5.79 9.45 11.25
CA GLN A 39 6.79 9.05 10.28
C GLN A 39 6.95 7.54 10.33
N SER A 40 6.93 6.93 9.16
CA SER A 40 7.30 5.52 8.99
C SER A 40 8.78 5.34 9.36
N GLN A 41 9.10 4.33 10.17
CA GLN A 41 10.48 4.01 10.54
C GLN A 41 11.35 3.66 9.33
N VAL A 42 10.77 2.94 8.35
CA VAL A 42 11.45 2.51 7.12
C VAL A 42 11.27 3.53 5.98
N GLY A 43 10.41 4.53 6.18
CA GLY A 43 10.10 5.56 5.20
C GLY A 43 9.48 5.03 3.91
N VAL A 44 9.86 5.64 2.78
CA VAL A 44 9.36 5.33 1.44
C VAL A 44 9.97 4.04 0.88
N ALA A 45 11.18 3.68 1.32
CA ALA A 45 11.86 2.44 0.92
C ALA A 45 11.03 1.20 1.27
N GLY A 46 10.40 1.19 2.45
CA GLY A 46 9.49 0.12 2.86
C GLY A 46 8.27 -0.02 1.94
N SER A 47 7.77 1.08 1.39
CA SER A 47 6.66 1.05 0.42
C SER A 47 7.07 0.52 -0.95
N TYR A 48 8.29 0.82 -1.41
CA TYR A 48 8.81 0.20 -2.63
C TYR A 48 9.01 -1.30 -2.46
N PHE A 49 9.58 -1.72 -1.33
CA PHE A 49 9.71 -3.14 -1.00
C PHE A 49 8.34 -3.83 -0.90
N GLY A 50 7.36 -3.18 -0.25
CA GLY A 50 5.99 -3.66 -0.19
C GLY A 50 5.37 -3.85 -1.58
N ILE A 51 5.56 -2.91 -2.51
CA ILE A 51 5.09 -3.06 -3.90
C ILE A 51 5.75 -4.26 -4.57
N ILE A 52 7.07 -4.41 -4.44
CA ILE A 52 7.81 -5.53 -5.03
C ILE A 52 7.24 -6.86 -4.50
N LEU A 53 7.06 -6.99 -3.18
CA LEU A 53 6.46 -8.18 -2.58
C LEU A 53 5.04 -8.44 -3.09
N ASN A 54 4.18 -7.41 -3.16
CA ASN A 54 2.82 -7.58 -3.68
C ASN A 54 2.84 -8.06 -5.13
N VAL A 55 3.73 -7.54 -5.98
CA VAL A 55 3.91 -7.99 -7.37
C VAL A 55 4.36 -9.45 -7.42
N LEU A 56 5.35 -9.84 -6.61
CA LEU A 56 5.83 -11.23 -6.53
C LEU A 56 4.72 -12.19 -6.09
N VAL A 57 3.90 -11.80 -5.13
CA VAL A 57 2.77 -12.62 -4.68
C VAL A 57 1.71 -12.75 -5.79
N ILE A 58 1.43 -11.70 -6.56
CA ILE A 58 0.52 -11.79 -7.72
C ILE A 58 1.07 -12.79 -8.76
N ILE A 59 2.38 -12.74 -9.04
CA ILE A 59 3.03 -13.68 -9.97
C ILE A 59 2.94 -15.11 -9.45
N ALA A 60 3.22 -15.33 -8.16
CA ALA A 60 3.08 -16.66 -7.55
C ALA A 60 1.62 -17.16 -7.59
N GLN A 61 0.65 -16.27 -7.34
CA GLN A 61 -0.78 -16.59 -7.40
C GLN A 61 -1.23 -16.91 -8.83
N PHE A 62 -0.65 -16.26 -9.84
CA PHE A 62 -0.83 -16.60 -11.24
C PHE A 62 -0.31 -18.01 -11.53
N TRP A 63 0.92 -18.31 -11.12
CA TRP A 63 1.55 -19.61 -11.34
C TRP A 63 0.76 -20.75 -10.71
N VAL A 64 0.36 -20.61 -9.44
CA VAL A 64 -0.46 -21.61 -8.72
C VAL A 64 -1.88 -21.75 -9.30
N GLY A 65 -2.35 -20.70 -9.99
CA GLY A 65 -3.60 -20.72 -10.74
C GLY A 65 -3.48 -21.51 -12.05
N ALA A 66 -2.46 -21.19 -12.84
CA ALA A 66 -2.25 -21.73 -14.19
C ALA A 66 -1.67 -23.16 -14.19
N PHE A 67 -0.82 -23.48 -13.21
CA PHE A 67 -0.18 -24.79 -13.06
C PHE A 67 -0.48 -25.38 -11.69
N PRO A 68 -1.70 -25.89 -11.46
CA PRO A 68 -2.02 -26.59 -10.22
C PRO A 68 -1.18 -27.85 -10.03
N ILE A 69 -1.07 -28.32 -8.77
CA ILE A 69 -0.38 -29.58 -8.48
C ILE A 69 -1.18 -30.70 -9.15
N GLY A 70 -0.53 -31.50 -10.00
CA GLY A 70 -1.21 -32.55 -10.78
C GLY A 70 -1.71 -32.11 -12.17
N TRP A 71 -1.45 -30.87 -12.61
CA TRP A 71 -1.97 -30.32 -13.88
C TRP A 71 -1.73 -31.15 -15.14
N LYS A 72 -0.79 -32.11 -15.13
CA LYS A 72 -0.52 -33.00 -16.27
C LYS A 72 -1.59 -34.06 -16.48
N GLU A 73 -2.35 -34.38 -15.44
CA GLU A 73 -3.45 -35.36 -15.48
C GLU A 73 -4.81 -34.68 -15.70
N ASP A 74 -4.89 -33.37 -15.46
CA ASP A 74 -6.10 -32.57 -15.62
C ASP A 74 -6.39 -32.25 -17.09
N THR A 75 -7.67 -32.21 -17.45
CA THR A 75 -8.12 -31.74 -18.77
C THR A 75 -7.97 -30.23 -18.86
N SER A 76 -7.74 -29.70 -20.07
CA SER A 76 -7.65 -28.25 -20.32
C SER A 76 -8.84 -27.44 -19.78
N ALA A 77 -10.04 -28.02 -19.76
CA ALA A 77 -11.25 -27.42 -19.18
C ALA A 77 -11.19 -27.29 -17.65
N GLU A 78 -10.61 -28.26 -16.95
CA GLU A 78 -10.49 -28.28 -15.49
C GLU A 78 -9.44 -27.27 -15.02
N ILE A 79 -8.32 -27.18 -15.75
CA ILE A 79 -7.28 -26.17 -15.53
C ILE A 79 -7.87 -24.76 -15.70
N ALA A 80 -8.64 -24.53 -16.77
CA ALA A 80 -9.29 -23.24 -17.01
C ALA A 80 -10.28 -22.88 -15.90
N SER A 81 -11.15 -23.82 -15.50
CA SER A 81 -12.12 -23.60 -14.41
C SER A 81 -11.42 -23.24 -13.09
N ASN A 82 -10.39 -24.00 -12.73
CA ASN A 82 -9.60 -23.74 -11.52
C ASN A 82 -8.88 -22.39 -11.55
N PHE A 83 -8.36 -21.99 -12.72
CA PHE A 83 -7.75 -20.69 -12.90
C PHE A 83 -8.77 -19.57 -12.65
N PHE A 84 -9.94 -19.61 -13.29
CA PHE A 84 -10.98 -18.59 -13.13
C PHE A 84 -11.49 -18.52 -11.68
N HIS A 85 -11.68 -19.65 -11.00
CA HIS A 85 -12.07 -19.66 -9.58
C HIS A 85 -11.03 -19.03 -8.65
N LYS A 86 -9.74 -19.20 -8.95
CA LYS A 86 -8.65 -18.58 -8.18
C LYS A 86 -8.48 -17.09 -8.51
N TRP A 87 -8.75 -16.70 -9.75
CA TRP A 87 -8.52 -15.35 -10.26
C TRP A 87 -9.73 -14.42 -10.31
N VAL A 88 -10.94 -14.89 -9.97
CA VAL A 88 -12.19 -14.10 -10.04
C VAL A 88 -12.13 -12.77 -9.28
N GLY A 89 -11.27 -12.63 -8.28
CA GLY A 89 -11.08 -11.35 -7.57
C GLY A 89 -10.53 -10.22 -8.45
N ALA A 90 -9.66 -10.52 -9.43
CA ALA A 90 -9.09 -9.51 -10.33
C ALA A 90 -10.13 -8.84 -11.25
N PRO A 91 -10.96 -9.57 -12.02
CA PRO A 91 -11.99 -8.96 -12.85
C PRO A 91 -13.05 -8.25 -12.01
N CYS A 92 -13.38 -8.75 -10.80
CA CYS A 92 -14.26 -8.03 -9.88
C CYS A 92 -13.69 -6.65 -9.52
N VAL A 93 -12.43 -6.59 -9.06
CA VAL A 93 -11.79 -5.30 -8.72
C VAL A 93 -11.71 -4.39 -9.94
N LEU A 94 -11.35 -4.92 -11.11
CA LEU A 94 -11.28 -4.13 -12.35
C LEU A 94 -12.66 -3.57 -12.73
N LEU A 95 -13.73 -4.36 -12.61
CA LEU A 95 -15.09 -3.94 -12.89
C LEU A 95 -15.55 -2.83 -11.94
N PHE A 96 -15.30 -2.96 -10.63
CA PHE A 96 -15.62 -1.90 -9.67
C PHE A 96 -14.78 -0.64 -9.91
N PHE A 97 -13.49 -0.78 -10.23
CA PHE A 97 -12.61 0.35 -10.49
C PHE A 97 -13.01 1.12 -11.76
N ILE A 98 -13.23 0.41 -12.87
CA ILE A 98 -13.68 1.00 -14.14
C ILE A 98 -15.09 1.57 -13.97
N GLY A 99 -16.01 0.83 -13.33
CA GLY A 99 -17.37 1.29 -13.07
C GLY A 99 -17.40 2.60 -12.28
N HIS A 100 -16.62 2.68 -11.19
CA HIS A 100 -16.43 3.92 -10.43
C HIS A 100 -15.88 5.05 -11.31
N LYS A 101 -14.85 4.77 -12.12
CA LYS A 101 -14.22 5.78 -12.97
C LYS A 101 -15.13 6.30 -14.08
N ILE A 102 -15.94 5.44 -14.70
CA ILE A 102 -16.92 5.83 -15.72
C ILE A 102 -18.05 6.64 -15.09
N TYR A 103 -18.57 6.21 -13.95
CA TYR A 103 -19.69 6.86 -13.28
C TYR A 103 -19.32 8.25 -12.74
N TYR A 104 -18.22 8.35 -11.99
CA TYR A 104 -17.78 9.61 -11.39
C TYR A 104 -16.87 10.45 -12.30
N ARG A 105 -16.48 9.93 -13.47
CA ARG A 105 -15.59 10.58 -14.45
C ARG A 105 -14.34 11.20 -13.82
N THR A 106 -13.75 10.50 -12.84
CA THR A 106 -12.62 11.04 -12.10
C THR A 106 -11.34 11.05 -12.95
N SER A 107 -10.60 12.15 -12.88
CA SER A 107 -9.28 12.27 -13.50
C SER A 107 -8.19 11.78 -12.54
N PHE A 108 -7.06 11.36 -13.09
CA PHE A 108 -5.88 11.09 -12.27
C PHE A 108 -5.27 12.43 -11.84
N VAL A 109 -5.35 12.73 -10.55
CA VAL A 109 -4.74 13.93 -9.96
C VAL A 109 -3.22 13.86 -10.15
N THR A 110 -2.57 14.92 -10.64
CA THR A 110 -1.11 14.96 -10.75
C THR A 110 -0.46 15.22 -9.39
N ILE A 111 0.86 14.99 -9.26
CA ILE A 111 1.56 15.22 -7.99
C ILE A 111 1.50 16.69 -7.57
N GLN A 112 1.52 17.62 -8.53
CA GLN A 112 1.49 19.06 -8.27
C GLN A 112 0.11 19.53 -7.81
N ASP A 113 -0.95 18.96 -8.38
CA ASP A 113 -2.34 19.30 -8.06
C ASP A 113 -2.88 18.58 -6.81
N MET A 114 -2.13 17.63 -6.24
CA MET A 114 -2.55 16.93 -5.02
C MET A 114 -2.63 17.91 -3.85
N ASP A 115 -3.82 18.05 -3.30
CA ASP A 115 -4.09 18.80 -2.08
C ASP A 115 -3.67 17.97 -0.85
N VAL A 116 -2.75 18.53 -0.07
CA VAL A 116 -2.22 17.94 1.17
C VAL A 116 -2.50 18.82 2.39
N ASP A 117 -3.25 19.91 2.21
CA ASP A 117 -3.41 20.98 3.19
C ASP A 117 -4.84 21.07 3.72
N THR A 118 -5.84 20.90 2.84
CA THR A 118 -7.24 21.02 3.24
C THR A 118 -7.63 19.99 4.30
N GLY A 119 -8.27 20.47 5.38
CA GLY A 119 -8.76 19.61 6.47
C GLY A 119 -7.67 19.14 7.43
N ARG A 120 -6.41 19.60 7.28
CA ARG A 120 -5.37 19.34 8.28
C ARG A 120 -5.74 20.05 9.57
N ARG A 121 -5.99 19.29 10.63
CA ARG A 121 -6.16 19.86 11.96
C ARG A 121 -4.82 20.42 12.40
N ASP A 122 -4.72 21.75 12.54
CA ASP A 122 -3.62 22.42 13.23
C ASP A 122 -3.74 22.15 14.73
N PHE A 123 -3.57 20.89 15.12
CA PHE A 123 -3.20 20.61 16.50
C PHE A 123 -1.82 21.21 16.73
N ASN A 124 -1.46 21.45 17.99
CA ASN A 124 -0.10 21.79 18.43
C ASN A 124 0.93 20.66 18.14
N VAL A 125 0.84 20.00 16.99
CA VAL A 125 1.74 18.95 16.48
C VAL A 125 3.20 19.37 16.57
N PRO A 126 3.61 20.60 16.21
CA PRO A 126 5.01 20.98 16.36
C PRO A 126 5.50 20.91 17.81
N ILE A 127 4.65 21.32 18.76
CA ILE A 127 4.95 21.32 20.20
C ILE A 127 4.97 19.88 20.74
N LEU A 128 3.95 19.07 20.40
CA LEU A 128 3.89 17.66 20.82
C LEU A 128 5.05 16.85 20.25
N VAL A 129 5.42 17.08 18.98
CA VAL A 129 6.56 16.40 18.34
C VAL A 129 7.88 16.86 18.94
N ALA A 130 8.02 18.15 19.29
CA ALA A 130 9.20 18.65 20.01
C ALA A 130 9.32 18.00 21.40
N GLN A 131 8.23 17.97 22.16
CA GLN A 131 8.17 17.35 23.48
C GLN A 131 8.49 15.85 23.42
N GLU A 132 7.90 15.10 22.47
CA GLU A 132 8.22 13.69 22.27
C GLU A 132 9.68 13.44 21.86
N ARG A 133 10.32 14.37 21.14
CA ARG A 133 11.74 14.28 20.76
C ARG A 133 12.64 14.49 21.97
N GLU A 134 12.32 15.44 22.84
CA GLU A 134 13.04 15.68 24.10
C GLU A 134 12.89 14.49 25.06
N GLU A 135 11.68 13.97 25.21
CA GLU A 135 11.42 12.76 25.97
C GLU A 135 12.18 11.56 25.39
N ARG A 136 12.21 11.39 24.07
CA ARG A 136 13.02 10.34 23.42
C ARG A 136 14.51 10.56 23.60
N ALA A 137 15.00 11.80 23.62
CA ALA A 137 16.42 12.08 23.82
C ALA A 137 16.88 11.59 25.20
N SER A 138 16.05 11.79 26.24
CA SER A 138 16.31 11.34 27.61
C SER A 138 16.21 9.82 27.82
N TRP A 139 15.67 9.06 26.85
CA TRP A 139 15.51 7.62 27.04
C TRP A 139 16.83 6.85 27.05
N PRO A 140 16.93 5.82 27.91
CA PRO A 140 18.05 4.89 27.93
C PRO A 140 18.11 4.07 26.63
N LYS A 141 19.33 3.65 26.24
CA LYS A 141 19.59 2.97 24.96
C LYS A 141 18.75 1.72 24.74
N TRP A 142 18.45 0.94 25.79
CA TRP A 142 17.60 -0.26 25.69
C TRP A 142 16.16 0.08 25.25
N LYS A 143 15.60 1.18 25.76
CA LYS A 143 14.23 1.61 25.43
C LYS A 143 14.15 2.15 24.00
N LYS A 144 15.21 2.84 23.55
CA LYS A 144 15.37 3.28 22.15
C LYS A 144 15.45 2.08 21.20
N TYR A 145 16.21 1.06 21.56
CA TYR A 145 16.34 -0.16 20.75
C TYR A 145 15.05 -0.98 20.72
N TYR A 146 14.39 -1.13 21.87
CA TYR A 146 13.08 -1.79 21.96
C TYR A 146 12.04 -1.09 21.06
N LYS A 147 11.93 0.23 21.14
CA LYS A 147 10.99 1.02 20.32
C LYS A 147 11.37 1.10 18.83
N PHE A 148 12.61 0.76 18.48
CA PHE A 148 12.99 0.60 17.07
C PHE A 148 12.51 -0.74 16.51
N LEU A 149 12.43 -1.78 17.34
CA LEU A 149 12.01 -3.14 16.96
C LEU A 149 10.51 -3.41 17.17
N CYS A 150 9.87 -2.76 18.13
CA CYS A 150 8.44 -2.87 18.51
C CYS A 150 7.76 -1.50 18.51
#